data_AF-A0AAU0KBC5-F1
#
_entry.id   AF-A0AAU0KBC5-F1
#
_cell.length_a   1.000
_cell.length_b   1.000
_cell.length_c   1.000
_cell.angle_alpha   90.00
_cell.angle_beta   90.00
_cell.angle_gamma   90.00
#
_symmetry.space_group_name_H-M   'P 1'
#
loop_
_entity.id
_entity.type
_entity.pdbx_description
1 polymer ?
#
loop_
_entity_poly.entity_id
_entity_poly.type
_entity_poly.pdbx_seq_one_letter_code
_entity_poly.pdbx_strand_id
1 'polypeptide(L)'
;MLAAQGPLQFTRDDFTPPHPIKWRPLYDGGRFDLGRRIVTAVDVPGHTRGSMGFLDSKTGIFFSGDAGSRSTFLFLDCSATAAACLRGLQRLKRMRECQISQWYNFHNYTEMPASILDELIQGCRDALAGNASGPAFRGNDDCRFVYPVDAKWKRLDGGFGNLIVSLRRLR
;
A
#
# COMPACT_ATOMS: atom_id res chain seq x y z
N MET A 1 -3.24 -15.59 40.16
CA MET A 1 -4.28 -15.64 39.12
C MET A 1 -4.82 -14.23 38.94
N LEU A 2 -4.48 -13.56 37.84
CA LEU A 2 -5.12 -12.28 37.49
C LEU A 2 -6.51 -12.61 36.95
N ALA A 3 -7.55 -12.10 37.59
CA ALA A 3 -8.92 -12.24 37.13
C ALA A 3 -9.02 -11.65 35.72
N ALA A 4 -9.59 -12.40 34.78
CA ALA A 4 -9.92 -11.90 33.46
C ALA A 4 -10.89 -10.74 33.63
N GLN A 5 -10.45 -9.52 33.31
CA GLN A 5 -11.35 -8.37 33.21
C GLN A 5 -12.34 -8.69 32.09
N GLY A 6 -13.63 -8.52 32.37
CA GLY A 6 -14.68 -8.68 31.37
C GLY A 6 -14.45 -7.77 30.14
N PRO A 7 -15.20 -7.97 29.04
CA PRO A 7 -15.04 -7.14 27.86
C PRO A 7 -15.18 -5.66 28.23
N LEU A 8 -14.25 -4.82 27.74
CA LEU A 8 -14.30 -3.37 27.90
C LEU A 8 -15.67 -2.87 27.41
N GLN A 9 -16.45 -2.27 28.31
CA GLN A 9 -17.69 -1.61 27.95
C GLN A 9 -17.38 -0.12 27.72
N PHE A 10 -17.59 0.33 26.48
CA PHE A 10 -17.53 1.74 26.14
C PHE A 10 -18.93 2.33 26.19
N THR A 11 -19.07 3.46 26.85
CA THR A 11 -20.24 4.33 26.88
C THR A 11 -20.08 5.46 25.87
N ARG A 12 -21.12 6.26 25.64
CA ARG A 12 -20.98 7.46 24.78
C ARG A 12 -19.99 8.48 25.36
N ASP A 13 -19.82 8.51 26.68
CA ASP A 13 -18.94 9.47 27.36
C ASP A 13 -17.46 9.15 27.16
N ASP A 14 -17.13 7.94 26.69
CA ASP A 14 -15.77 7.53 26.30
C ASP A 14 -15.35 8.08 24.93
N PHE A 15 -16.28 8.66 24.17
CA PHE A 15 -16.03 9.22 22.84
C PHE A 15 -16.10 10.74 22.88
N THR A 16 -15.30 11.39 22.05
CA THR A 16 -15.45 12.83 21.81
C THR A 16 -16.83 13.10 21.19
N PRO A 17 -17.66 14.00 21.78
CA PRO A 17 -18.97 14.31 21.21
C PRO A 17 -18.82 14.90 19.81
N PRO A 18 -19.80 14.71 18.90
CA PRO A 18 -19.75 15.30 17.58
C PRO A 18 -19.53 16.81 17.66
N HIS A 19 -18.48 17.29 17.03
CA HIS A 19 -18.17 18.71 16.93
C HIS A 19 -17.73 19.03 15.49
N PRO A 20 -17.84 20.29 15.05
CA PRO A 20 -17.31 20.69 13.76
C PRO A 20 -15.81 20.35 13.68
N ILE A 21 -15.46 19.60 12.64
CA ILE A 21 -14.09 19.21 12.34
C ILE A 21 -13.57 20.05 11.19
N LYS A 22 -12.39 20.65 11.38
CA LYS A 22 -11.70 21.40 10.33
C LYS A 22 -10.86 20.43 9.51
N TRP A 23 -11.31 20.16 8.28
CA TRP A 23 -10.55 19.39 7.31
C TRP A 23 -9.38 20.23 6.78
N ARG A 24 -8.23 19.59 6.63
CA ARG A 24 -7.09 20.16 5.90
C ARG A 24 -6.74 19.21 4.75
N PRO A 25 -6.39 19.73 3.58
CA PRO A 25 -5.94 18.88 2.49
C PRO A 25 -4.68 18.13 2.92
N LEU A 26 -4.65 16.84 2.61
CA LEU A 26 -3.46 16.02 2.68
C LEU A 26 -2.77 16.08 1.32
N TYR A 27 -1.47 16.32 1.31
CA TYR A 27 -0.68 16.44 0.10
C TYR A 27 0.72 15.86 0.33
N ASP A 28 1.34 15.45 -0.76
CA ASP A 28 2.70 14.92 -0.78
C ASP A 28 3.70 15.87 -0.09
N GLY A 29 4.53 15.34 0.81
CA GLY A 29 5.49 16.12 1.58
C GLY A 29 4.88 16.90 2.76
N GLY A 30 3.56 16.85 2.96
CA GLY A 30 2.91 17.42 4.14
C GLY A 30 3.48 16.84 5.43
N ARG A 31 3.74 17.70 6.42
CA ARG A 31 4.38 17.30 7.69
C ARG A 31 3.43 17.46 8.86
N PHE A 32 3.35 16.42 9.67
CA PHE A 32 2.63 16.41 10.94
C PHE A 32 3.64 16.49 12.08
N ASP A 33 3.54 17.56 12.86
CA ASP A 33 4.30 17.69 14.10
C ASP A 33 3.48 17.08 15.24
N LEU A 34 3.97 15.96 15.77
CA LEU A 34 3.42 15.26 16.93
C LEU A 34 4.28 15.53 18.18
N GLY A 35 4.97 16.68 18.22
CA GLY A 35 5.88 17.11 19.26
C GLY A 35 7.31 16.63 19.01
N ARG A 36 7.67 15.49 19.60
CA ARG A 36 9.03 14.91 19.44
C ARG A 36 9.18 14.06 18.17
N ARG A 37 8.14 14.07 17.32
CA ARG A 37 8.03 13.24 16.13
C ARG A 37 7.46 14.04 14.98
N ILE A 38 8.19 14.04 13.87
CA ILE A 38 7.69 14.53 12.59
C ILE A 38 7.35 13.32 11.73
N VAL A 39 6.11 13.29 11.24
CA VAL A 39 5.62 12.32 10.26
C VAL A 39 5.39 13.06 8.94
N THR A 40 5.97 12.56 7.86
CA THR A 40 5.85 13.14 6.52
C THR A 40 4.91 12.29 5.68
N ALA A 41 3.90 12.91 5.09
CA ALA A 41 2.99 12.28 4.14
C ALA A 41 3.69 12.08 2.78
N VAL A 42 3.45 10.95 2.14
CA VAL A 42 4.06 10.57 0.87
C VAL A 42 2.98 10.01 -0.04
N ASP A 43 2.78 10.62 -1.21
CA ASP A 43 1.86 10.10 -2.22
C ASP A 43 2.36 8.74 -2.75
N VAL A 44 1.49 7.73 -2.71
CA VAL A 44 1.75 6.35 -3.15
C VAL A 44 0.60 5.82 -4.02
N PRO A 45 0.36 6.41 -5.20
CA PRO A 45 -0.76 6.01 -6.06
C PRO A 45 -0.65 4.53 -6.45
N GLY A 46 -1.78 3.83 -6.37
CA GLY A 46 -1.84 2.39 -6.63
C GLY A 46 -3.22 1.86 -6.29
N HIS A 47 -3.35 1.29 -5.08
CA HIS A 47 -4.62 0.78 -4.55
C HIS A 47 -5.77 1.77 -4.76
N THR A 48 -5.52 3.03 -4.45
CA THR A 48 -6.34 4.17 -4.88
C THR A 48 -5.47 5.25 -5.54
N ARG A 49 -6.10 6.19 -6.27
CA ARG A 49 -5.42 7.37 -6.82
C ARG A 49 -4.85 8.29 -5.74
N GLY A 50 -5.51 8.37 -4.58
CA GLY A 50 -5.12 9.22 -3.44
C GLY A 50 -4.50 8.44 -2.28
N SER A 51 -3.94 7.25 -2.53
CA SER A 51 -3.29 6.46 -1.48
C SER A 51 -2.05 7.18 -0.97
N MET A 52 -1.91 7.20 0.37
CA MET A 52 -0.84 7.91 1.09
C MET A 52 -0.07 6.93 1.97
N GLY A 53 1.25 7.13 2.03
CA GLY A 53 2.11 6.55 3.05
C GLY A 53 2.62 7.63 4.01
N PHE A 54 3.16 7.19 5.14
CA PHE A 54 3.65 8.07 6.20
C PHE A 54 5.06 7.65 6.61
N LEU A 55 6.01 8.57 6.40
CA LEU A 55 7.40 8.39 6.75
C LEU A 55 7.69 9.04 8.09
N ASP A 56 8.22 8.23 8.98
CA ASP A 56 8.56 8.62 10.32
C ASP A 56 10.03 9.06 10.40
N SER A 57 10.33 10.32 10.03
CA SER A 57 11.68 10.81 9.67
C SER A 57 12.82 10.54 10.67
N LYS A 58 12.56 10.50 11.99
CA LYS A 58 13.55 10.16 13.02
C LYS A 58 14.01 8.69 13.01
N THR A 59 13.18 7.74 12.59
CA THR A 59 13.53 6.29 12.58
C THR A 59 13.68 5.75 11.16
N GLY A 60 13.14 6.44 10.15
CA GLY A 60 13.06 5.93 8.79
C GLY A 60 12.02 4.82 8.61
N ILE A 61 11.11 4.62 9.57
CA ILE A 61 9.99 3.68 9.40
C ILE A 61 8.97 4.30 8.43
N PHE A 62 8.58 3.55 7.41
CA PHE A 62 7.57 3.93 6.45
C PHE A 62 6.34 3.04 6.56
N PHE A 63 5.19 3.64 6.80
CA PHE A 63 3.89 2.99 6.78
C PHE A 63 3.21 3.27 5.45
N SER A 64 3.09 2.25 4.62
CA SER A 64 2.73 2.38 3.21
C SER A 64 1.23 2.32 2.90
N GLY A 65 0.38 2.11 3.90
CA GLY A 65 -1.04 1.85 3.61
C GLY A 65 -1.21 0.48 2.93
N ASP A 66 -2.07 0.46 1.93
CA ASP A 66 -2.25 -0.67 1.01
C ASP A 66 -1.25 -0.67 -0.17
N ALA A 67 -0.39 0.36 -0.27
CA ALA A 67 0.65 0.40 -1.28
C ALA A 67 1.79 -0.55 -0.90
N GLY A 68 2.38 -1.23 -1.87
CA GLY A 68 3.50 -2.13 -1.58
C GLY A 68 3.08 -3.36 -0.78
N SER A 69 1.91 -3.93 -1.08
CA SER A 69 1.49 -5.21 -0.51
C SER A 69 1.86 -6.38 -1.42
N ARG A 70 1.81 -7.61 -0.87
CA ARG A 70 2.06 -8.85 -1.62
C ARG A 70 1.20 -8.94 -2.89
N SER A 71 -0.01 -8.39 -2.86
CA SER A 71 -0.92 -8.33 -4.00
C SER A 71 -1.56 -6.94 -4.05
N THR A 72 -0.89 -5.98 -4.70
CA THR A 72 -1.40 -4.61 -4.80
C THR A 72 -2.50 -4.54 -5.88
N PHE A 73 -3.68 -4.03 -5.53
CA PHE A 73 -4.82 -3.96 -6.44
C PHE A 73 -4.74 -2.70 -7.29
N LEU A 74 -4.94 -2.83 -8.61
CA LEU A 74 -4.95 -1.72 -9.57
C LEU A 74 -6.22 -1.73 -10.45
N PHE A 75 -7.27 -2.43 -10.02
CA PHE A 75 -8.46 -2.68 -10.82
C PHE A 75 -9.74 -2.01 -10.32
N LEU A 76 -9.79 -1.50 -9.07
CA LEU A 76 -10.99 -0.87 -8.52
C LEU A 76 -11.25 0.47 -9.21
N ASP A 77 -12.50 0.97 -9.24
CA ASP A 77 -12.79 2.27 -9.87
C ASP A 77 -11.97 3.43 -9.32
N CYS A 78 -11.61 3.37 -8.03
CA CYS A 78 -10.76 4.33 -7.35
C CYS A 78 -9.25 4.10 -7.55
N SER A 79 -8.82 2.95 -8.08
CA SER A 79 -7.41 2.62 -8.26
C SER A 79 -6.72 3.52 -9.28
N ALA A 80 -5.43 3.73 -9.05
CA ALA A 80 -4.54 4.33 -10.04
C ALA A 80 -4.31 3.35 -11.21
N THR A 81 -3.85 3.87 -12.34
CA THR A 81 -3.41 3.05 -13.47
C THR A 81 -2.05 2.39 -13.17
N ALA A 82 -1.70 1.33 -13.89
CA ALA A 82 -0.37 0.71 -13.74
C ALA A 82 0.75 1.71 -14.07
N ALA A 83 0.53 2.60 -15.03
CA ALA A 83 1.47 3.69 -15.35
C ALA A 83 1.65 4.69 -14.20
N ALA A 84 0.56 5.09 -13.53
CA ALA A 84 0.62 5.98 -12.37
C ALA A 84 1.29 5.29 -11.16
N CYS A 85 0.95 4.02 -10.91
CA CYS A 85 1.57 3.22 -9.86
C CYS A 85 3.07 3.06 -10.06
N LEU A 86 3.51 2.77 -11.30
CA LEU A 86 4.94 2.68 -11.66
C LEU A 86 5.70 3.96 -11.27
N ARG A 87 5.17 5.13 -11.60
CA ARG A 87 5.80 6.42 -11.25
C ARG A 87 5.91 6.60 -9.73
N GLY A 88 4.85 6.25 -9.00
CA GLY A 88 4.83 6.27 -7.53
C GLY A 88 5.87 5.35 -6.91
N LEU A 89 5.93 4.08 -7.35
CA LEU A 89 6.89 3.09 -6.86
C LEU A 89 8.34 3.47 -7.18
N GLN A 90 8.62 4.01 -8.36
CA GLN A 90 9.95 4.51 -8.72
C GLN A 90 10.39 5.67 -7.82
N ARG A 91 9.45 6.57 -7.47
CA ARG A 91 9.72 7.65 -6.50
C ARG A 91 10.01 7.07 -5.12
N LEU A 92 9.19 6.13 -4.65
CA LEU A 92 9.41 5.46 -3.37
C LEU A 92 10.75 4.73 -3.31
N LYS A 93 11.18 4.09 -4.41
CA LYS A 93 12.49 3.45 -4.49
C LYS A 93 13.63 4.44 -4.23
N ARG A 94 13.61 5.61 -4.89
CA ARG A 94 14.59 6.69 -4.64
C ARG A 94 14.53 7.19 -3.21
N MET A 95 13.34 7.32 -2.63
CA MET A 95 13.19 7.71 -1.23
C MET A 95 13.75 6.65 -0.28
N ARG A 96 13.59 5.37 -0.61
CA ARG A 96 14.08 4.27 0.22
C ARG A 96 15.59 4.25 0.33
N GLU A 97 16.28 4.52 -0.77
CA GLU A 97 17.75 4.59 -0.80
C GLU A 97 18.31 5.70 0.12
N CYS A 98 17.52 6.71 0.48
CA CYS A 98 17.99 7.85 1.28
C CYS A 98 17.32 8.01 2.66
N GLN A 99 16.09 7.54 2.84
CA GLN A 99 15.22 7.95 3.96
C GLN A 99 14.42 6.81 4.60
N ILE A 100 14.19 5.67 3.92
CA ILE A 100 13.35 4.58 4.45
C ILE A 100 14.25 3.42 4.89
N SER A 101 14.32 3.22 6.20
CA SER A 101 15.05 2.12 6.83
C SER A 101 14.20 0.85 6.93
N GLN A 102 12.90 0.99 7.25
CA GLN A 102 11.97 -0.11 7.44
C GLN A 102 10.63 0.16 6.75
N TRP A 103 9.98 -0.88 6.24
CA TRP A 103 8.72 -0.75 5.51
C TRP A 103 7.64 -1.67 6.08
N TYR A 104 6.50 -1.09 6.46
CA TYR A 104 5.30 -1.82 6.88
C TYR A 104 4.09 -1.47 6.01
N ASN A 105 3.23 -2.45 5.76
CA ASN A 105 1.97 -2.29 5.06
C ASN A 105 0.79 -2.69 5.97
N PHE A 106 -0.44 -2.53 5.50
CA PHE A 106 -1.65 -2.84 6.28
C PHE A 106 -2.10 -4.31 6.25
N HIS A 107 -1.40 -5.18 5.50
CA HIS A 107 -1.84 -6.56 5.28
C HIS A 107 -0.90 -7.62 5.85
N ASN A 108 0.24 -7.21 6.41
CA ASN A 108 1.22 -8.13 6.95
C ASN A 108 1.66 -7.68 8.35
N TYR A 109 1.86 -8.65 9.23
CA TYR A 109 2.34 -8.41 10.59
C TYR A 109 3.87 -8.28 10.70
N THR A 110 4.57 -8.32 9.56
CA THR A 110 6.04 -8.29 9.48
C THR A 110 6.48 -7.19 8.53
N GLU A 111 7.74 -6.79 8.65
CA GLU A 111 8.39 -5.90 7.69
C GLU A 111 8.31 -6.49 6.26
N MET A 112 8.20 -5.62 5.27
CA MET A 112 8.22 -6.01 3.86
C MET A 112 9.63 -6.37 3.41
N PRO A 113 9.81 -7.41 2.59
CA PRO A 113 11.12 -7.74 2.06
C PRO A 113 11.65 -6.58 1.20
N ALA A 114 12.96 -6.36 1.26
CA ALA A 114 13.61 -5.27 0.52
C ALA A 114 13.35 -5.34 -1.01
N SER A 115 13.11 -6.52 -1.55
CA SER A 115 12.85 -6.77 -2.98
C SER A 115 11.47 -6.28 -3.46
N ILE A 116 10.53 -6.02 -2.55
CA ILE A 116 9.13 -5.76 -2.92
C ILE A 116 8.96 -4.58 -3.89
N LEU A 117 9.76 -3.53 -3.72
CA LEU A 117 9.71 -2.36 -4.60
C LEU A 117 10.12 -2.73 -6.02
N ASP A 118 11.21 -3.47 -6.17
CA ASP A 118 11.71 -3.89 -7.48
C ASP A 118 10.75 -4.84 -8.17
N GLU A 119 10.18 -5.78 -7.42
CA GLU A 119 9.21 -6.74 -7.93
C GLU A 119 7.91 -6.07 -8.39
N LEU A 120 7.39 -5.09 -7.64
CA LEU A 120 6.20 -4.34 -8.05
C LEU A 120 6.49 -3.38 -9.19
N ILE A 121 7.66 -2.73 -9.22
CA ILE A 121 8.10 -1.92 -10.38
C ILE A 121 8.14 -2.78 -11.63
N GLN A 122 8.75 -3.97 -11.55
CA GLN A 122 8.81 -4.90 -12.68
C GLN A 122 7.40 -5.38 -13.07
N GLY A 123 6.57 -5.72 -12.10
CA GLY A 123 5.17 -6.10 -12.37
C GLY A 123 4.37 -5.01 -13.09
N CYS A 124 4.57 -3.74 -12.73
CA CYS A 124 3.94 -2.65 -13.47
C CYS A 124 4.44 -2.57 -14.91
N ARG A 125 5.75 -2.76 -15.14
CA ARG A 125 6.33 -2.77 -16.50
C ARG A 125 5.78 -3.93 -17.33
N ASP A 126 5.71 -5.12 -16.75
CA ASP A 126 5.19 -6.30 -17.43
C ASP A 126 3.71 -6.16 -17.75
N ALA A 127 2.91 -5.62 -16.83
CA ALA A 127 1.51 -5.29 -17.10
C ALA A 127 1.36 -4.31 -18.26
N LEU A 128 2.17 -3.24 -18.29
CA LEU A 128 2.15 -2.22 -19.35
C LEU A 128 2.63 -2.76 -20.71
N ALA A 129 3.46 -3.81 -20.71
CA ALA A 129 3.91 -4.52 -21.90
C ALA A 129 2.92 -5.59 -22.38
N GLY A 130 1.83 -5.86 -21.64
CA GLY A 130 0.87 -6.91 -21.96
C GLY A 130 1.27 -8.30 -21.48
N ASN A 131 2.27 -8.41 -20.61
CA ASN A 131 2.84 -9.67 -20.12
C ASN A 131 2.17 -10.20 -18.83
N ALA A 132 0.98 -9.69 -18.48
CA ALA A 132 0.22 -10.20 -17.35
C ALA A 132 -0.30 -11.62 -17.67
N SER A 133 0.32 -12.62 -17.04
CA SER A 133 0.14 -14.06 -17.35
C SER A 133 -0.49 -14.86 -16.20
N GLY A 134 -0.78 -14.21 -15.06
CA GLY A 134 -1.42 -14.86 -13.93
C GLY A 134 -2.91 -15.15 -14.15
N PRO A 135 -3.55 -15.90 -13.23
CA PRO A 135 -4.95 -16.27 -13.34
C PRO A 135 -5.87 -15.04 -13.27
N ALA A 136 -7.09 -15.18 -13.82
CA ALA A 136 -8.16 -14.21 -13.63
C ALA A 136 -8.47 -14.05 -12.13
N PHE A 137 -8.67 -12.80 -11.70
CA PHE A 137 -8.98 -12.50 -10.31
C PHE A 137 -10.47 -12.73 -10.07
N ARG A 138 -10.78 -13.74 -9.24
CA ARG A 138 -12.16 -14.11 -8.88
C ARG A 138 -13.06 -14.37 -10.10
N GLY A 139 -12.49 -14.93 -11.18
CA GLY A 139 -13.22 -15.26 -12.40
C GLY A 139 -13.56 -14.06 -13.30
N ASN A 140 -12.98 -12.89 -13.06
CA ASN A 140 -13.12 -11.73 -13.95
C ASN A 140 -11.95 -11.69 -14.95
N ASP A 141 -12.21 -11.96 -16.24
CA ASP A 141 -11.17 -11.99 -17.28
C ASP A 141 -10.55 -10.62 -17.57
N ASP A 142 -11.21 -9.52 -17.21
CA ASP A 142 -10.66 -8.17 -17.35
C ASP A 142 -9.66 -7.81 -16.25
N CYS A 143 -9.62 -8.58 -15.17
CA CYS A 143 -8.81 -8.31 -13.98
C CYS A 143 -7.95 -9.52 -13.66
N ARG A 144 -6.62 -9.42 -13.73
CA ARG A 144 -5.75 -10.57 -13.49
C ARG A 144 -4.51 -10.27 -12.70
N PHE A 145 -3.95 -11.31 -12.08
CA PHE A 145 -2.61 -11.24 -11.52
C PHE A 145 -1.59 -11.03 -12.64
N VAL A 146 -0.57 -10.22 -12.40
CA VAL A 146 0.53 -10.05 -13.37
C VAL A 146 1.35 -11.34 -13.48
N TYR A 147 1.72 -11.94 -12.35
CA TYR A 147 2.43 -13.22 -12.32
C TYR A 147 1.52 -14.37 -11.86
N PRO A 148 1.79 -15.62 -12.30
CA PRO A 148 1.09 -16.81 -11.81
C PRO A 148 1.20 -16.99 -10.29
N VAL A 149 0.12 -17.41 -9.65
CA VAL A 149 0.04 -17.61 -8.20
C VAL A 149 -0.62 -18.93 -7.82
N ASP A 150 -0.34 -19.42 -6.61
CA ASP A 150 -1.05 -20.52 -5.99
C ASP A 150 -2.42 -20.08 -5.39
N ALA A 151 -3.13 -21.02 -4.78
CA ALA A 151 -4.42 -20.76 -4.12
C ALA A 151 -4.35 -19.76 -2.95
N LYS A 152 -3.16 -19.48 -2.41
CA LYS A 152 -2.90 -18.51 -1.33
C LYS A 152 -2.33 -17.19 -1.88
N TRP A 153 -2.35 -17.00 -3.20
CA TRP A 153 -1.82 -15.84 -3.92
C TRP A 153 -0.30 -15.64 -3.78
N LYS A 154 0.43 -16.71 -3.47
CA LYS A 154 1.90 -16.69 -3.52
C LYS A 154 2.36 -16.92 -4.96
N ARG A 155 3.34 -16.15 -5.44
CA ARG A 155 3.86 -16.32 -6.81
C ARG A 155 4.53 -17.69 -6.97
N LEU A 156 4.26 -18.34 -8.09
CA LEU A 156 4.81 -19.67 -8.41
C LEU A 156 6.30 -19.63 -8.73
N ASP A 157 6.81 -18.47 -9.17
CA ASP A 157 8.23 -18.23 -9.44
C ASP A 157 9.05 -17.88 -8.19
N GLY A 158 8.43 -17.90 -7.00
CA GLY A 158 9.08 -17.59 -5.72
C GLY A 158 9.15 -16.11 -5.37
N GLY A 159 8.73 -15.20 -6.25
CA GLY A 159 8.65 -13.76 -5.94
C GLY A 159 7.65 -13.46 -4.82
N PHE A 160 7.82 -12.31 -4.16
CA PHE A 160 6.95 -11.85 -3.09
C PHE A 160 5.83 -10.94 -3.59
N GLY A 161 6.16 -9.82 -4.22
CA GLY A 161 5.23 -8.79 -4.67
C GLY A 161 4.59 -9.12 -6.01
N ASN A 162 3.28 -8.89 -6.10
CA ASN A 162 2.49 -9.03 -7.32
C ASN A 162 1.45 -7.92 -7.41
N LEU A 163 0.88 -7.75 -8.59
CA LEU A 163 -0.18 -6.78 -8.88
C LEU A 163 -1.38 -7.52 -9.44
N ILE A 164 -2.57 -7.01 -9.14
CA ILE A 164 -3.80 -7.41 -9.81
C ILE A 164 -4.28 -6.21 -10.61
N VAL A 165 -4.23 -6.32 -11.94
CA VAL A 165 -4.45 -5.19 -12.85
C VAL A 165 -5.74 -5.36 -13.62
N SER A 166 -6.39 -4.23 -13.92
CA SER A 166 -7.42 -4.20 -14.96
C SER A 166 -6.75 -4.04 -16.32
N LEU A 167 -6.99 -4.99 -17.23
CA LEU A 167 -6.48 -4.95 -18.60
C LEU A 167 -7.08 -3.78 -19.41
N ARG A 168 -8.24 -3.28 -18.99
CA ARG A 168 -8.92 -2.14 -19.62
C ARG A 168 -8.36 -0.78 -19.19
N ARG A 169 -7.57 -0.72 -18.11
CA ARG A 169 -7.11 0.55 -17.50
C ARG A 169 -5.65 0.49 -17.03
N LEU A 170 -4.76 0.15 -17.96
CA LEU A 170 -3.33 0.07 -17.69
C LEU A 170 -2.62 1.44 -17.70
N ARG A 171 -3.10 2.40 -18.51
CA ARG A 171 -2.46 3.71 -18.74
C ARG A 171 -3.28 4.84 -18.13
#